data_AF-A0A9P4GW34-F1
#
_entry.id   AF-A0A9P4GW34-F1
#
_cell.length_a   1.000
_cell.length_b   1.000
_cell.length_c   1.000
_cell.angle_alpha   90.00
_cell.angle_beta   90.00
_cell.angle_gamma   90.00
#
_symmetry.space_group_name_H-M   'P 1'
#
loop_
_entity.id
_entity.type
_entity.pdbx_description
1 polymer ?
#
loop_
_entity_poly.entity_id
_entity_poly.type
_entity_poly.pdbx_seq_one_letter_code
_entity_poly.pdbx_strand_id
1 'polypeptide(L)'
;MGFFDQNEQNYDKVYNNDQFDENKSSFGHEMIAGGAAFAGFKAFEDHQRNEGKPVSHQFAKEVLAGFAGAEVDKLAETKGEDWFDREKTKRHAEQQAKQMYDEHYIQDQGADQYDPQQYDQPQRLERRDW
;
A
#
# COMPACT_ATOMS: atom_id res chain seq x y z
N MET A 1 -15.51 2.41 -9.74
CA MET A 1 -14.40 2.66 -8.79
C MET A 1 -13.38 1.55 -9.02
N GLY A 2 -12.10 1.89 -9.24
CA GLY A 2 -11.03 0.92 -9.48
C GLY A 2 -10.44 0.36 -8.19
N PHE A 3 -9.64 -0.69 -8.27
CA PHE A 3 -9.06 -1.35 -7.09
C PHE A 3 -8.15 -0.41 -6.28
N PHE A 4 -7.33 0.41 -6.95
CA PHE A 4 -6.51 1.44 -6.29
C PHE A 4 -7.36 2.46 -5.49
N ASP A 5 -8.58 2.77 -5.97
CA ASP A 5 -9.54 3.68 -5.30
C ASP A 5 -10.04 3.11 -3.98
N GLN A 6 -10.29 1.81 -3.95
CA GLN A 6 -10.75 1.14 -2.74
C GLN A 6 -9.66 1.11 -1.68
N ASN A 7 -8.41 0.87 -2.07
CA ASN A 7 -7.26 0.87 -1.15
C ASN A 7 -6.96 2.29 -0.62
N GLU A 8 -7.12 3.32 -1.44
CA GLU A 8 -7.05 4.73 -1.03
C GLU A 8 -8.12 5.05 0.03
N GLN A 9 -9.38 4.71 -0.22
CA GLN A 9 -10.46 4.92 0.76
C GLN A 9 -10.24 4.13 2.04
N ASN A 10 -9.65 2.93 1.95
CA ASN A 10 -9.28 2.13 3.10
C ASN A 10 -8.18 2.81 3.92
N TYR A 11 -7.18 3.38 3.27
CA TYR A 11 -6.14 4.17 3.94
C TYR A 11 -6.78 5.32 4.75
N ASP A 12 -7.69 6.09 4.16
CA ASP A 12 -8.34 7.20 4.87
C ASP A 12 -9.07 6.74 6.14
N LYS A 13 -9.76 5.61 6.05
CA LYS A 13 -10.49 5.08 7.19
C LYS A 13 -9.57 4.49 8.26
N VAL A 14 -8.36 4.05 7.90
CA VAL A 14 -7.38 3.46 8.84
C VAL A 14 -6.50 4.52 9.49
N TYR A 15 -6.05 5.53 8.73
CA TYR A 15 -5.04 6.49 9.17
C TYR A 15 -5.61 7.87 9.52
N ASN A 16 -6.69 8.31 8.85
CA ASN A 16 -7.27 9.65 9.02
C ASN A 16 -8.57 9.67 9.84
N ASN A 17 -9.04 8.51 10.28
CA ASN A 17 -10.25 8.43 11.09
C ASN A 17 -9.90 8.47 12.58
N ASP A 18 -10.17 9.60 13.24
CA ASP A 18 -9.94 9.77 14.69
C ASP A 18 -10.81 8.83 15.55
N GLN A 19 -11.91 8.29 15.02
CA GLN A 19 -12.77 7.31 15.68
C GLN A 19 -12.35 5.87 15.40
N PHE A 20 -11.09 5.64 15.00
CA PHE A 20 -10.58 4.30 14.75
C PHE A 20 -10.87 3.39 15.95
N ASP A 21 -10.49 3.82 17.17
CA ASP A 21 -10.68 3.05 18.42
C ASP A 21 -12.13 2.74 18.79
N GLU A 22 -13.10 3.53 18.35
CA GLU A 22 -14.52 3.29 18.62
C GLU A 22 -15.12 2.22 17.70
N ASN A 23 -14.49 1.98 16.55
CA ASN A 23 -15.01 1.11 15.49
C ASN A 23 -14.22 -0.21 15.35
N LYS A 24 -13.58 -0.69 16.42
CA LYS A 24 -12.73 -1.91 16.39
C LYS A 24 -13.37 -3.10 15.71
N SER A 25 -14.65 -3.34 16.00
CA SER A 25 -15.38 -4.47 15.42
C SER A 25 -15.83 -4.25 13.98
N SER A 26 -15.79 -3.00 13.48
CA SER A 26 -16.21 -2.63 12.12
C SER A 26 -15.04 -2.65 11.13
N PHE A 27 -13.79 -2.56 11.58
CA PHE A 27 -12.64 -2.64 10.70
C PHE A 27 -12.33 -4.09 10.34
N GLY A 28 -12.65 -4.48 9.10
CA GLY A 28 -12.27 -5.79 8.58
C GLY A 28 -10.76 -5.86 8.25
N HIS A 29 -10.18 -7.06 8.34
CA HIS A 29 -8.79 -7.31 7.93
C HIS A 29 -8.49 -6.86 6.48
N GLU A 30 -9.45 -6.96 5.57
CA GLU A 30 -9.28 -6.51 4.18
C GLU A 30 -9.17 -4.98 4.05
N MET A 31 -9.86 -4.25 4.93
CA MET A 31 -9.81 -2.80 4.99
C MET A 31 -8.47 -2.33 5.55
N ILE A 32 -8.02 -2.94 6.65
CA ILE A 32 -6.70 -2.66 7.22
C ILE A 32 -5.60 -3.04 6.22
N ALA A 33 -5.72 -4.20 5.59
CA ALA A 33 -4.81 -4.63 4.53
C ALA A 33 -4.73 -3.61 3.40
N GLY A 34 -5.86 -3.06 2.95
CA GLY A 34 -5.87 -2.12 1.85
C GLY A 34 -5.28 -0.76 2.21
N GLY A 35 -5.52 -0.30 3.43
CA GLY A 35 -4.86 0.89 3.95
C GLY A 35 -3.35 0.71 4.07
N ALA A 36 -2.90 -0.42 4.62
CA ALA A 36 -1.47 -0.73 4.72
C ALA A 36 -0.81 -0.94 3.34
N ALA A 37 -1.51 -1.56 2.39
CA ALA A 37 -1.05 -1.72 1.02
C ALA A 37 -0.83 -0.36 0.34
N PHE A 38 -1.76 0.57 0.52
CA PHE A 38 -1.66 1.93 -0.04
C PHE A 38 -0.53 2.73 0.59
N ALA A 39 -0.38 2.66 1.91
CA ALA A 39 0.74 3.25 2.64
C ALA A 39 2.09 2.68 2.16
N GLY A 40 2.18 1.36 2.02
CA GLY A 40 3.37 0.68 1.50
C GLY A 40 3.69 1.09 0.07
N PHE A 41 2.67 1.32 -0.76
CA PHE A 41 2.84 1.84 -2.12
C PHE A 41 3.46 3.23 -2.15
N LYS A 42 3.00 4.12 -1.27
CA LYS A 42 3.62 5.43 -1.13
C LYS A 42 5.09 5.33 -0.71
N ALA A 43 5.38 4.52 0.31
CA ALA A 43 6.74 4.32 0.79
C ALA A 43 7.67 3.79 -0.32
N PHE A 44 7.18 2.85 -1.14
CA PHE A 44 7.89 2.37 -2.33
C PHE A 44 8.16 3.49 -3.34
N GLU A 45 7.15 4.27 -3.71
CA GLU A 45 7.29 5.37 -4.67
C GLU A 45 8.31 6.40 -4.19
N ASP A 46 8.23 6.82 -2.93
CA ASP A 46 9.14 7.81 -2.36
C ASP A 46 10.56 7.27 -2.30
N HIS A 47 10.73 6.01 -1.90
CA HIS A 47 12.04 5.35 -1.87
C HIS A 47 12.65 5.29 -3.27
N GLN A 48 11.92 4.76 -4.27
CA GLN A 48 12.45 4.62 -5.62
C GLN A 48 12.74 5.96 -6.29
N ARG A 49 11.89 6.98 -6.09
CA ARG A 49 12.12 8.32 -6.65
C ARG A 49 13.31 9.02 -6.02
N ASN A 50 13.54 8.82 -4.73
CA ASN A 50 14.74 9.32 -4.05
C ASN A 50 16.01 8.59 -4.54
N GLU A 51 15.93 7.28 -4.77
CA GLU A 51 17.07 6.53 -5.34
C GLU A 51 17.32 6.85 -6.82
N GLY A 52 16.27 7.14 -7.58
CA GLY A 52 16.32 7.56 -8.98
C GLY A 52 16.78 6.47 -9.95
N LYS A 53 16.80 5.20 -9.53
CA LYS A 53 17.31 4.06 -10.31
C LYS A 53 16.19 3.14 -10.77
N PRO A 54 16.27 2.60 -12.00
CA PRO A 54 15.34 1.60 -12.43
C PRO A 54 15.58 0.26 -11.71
N VAL A 55 14.50 -0.48 -11.49
CA VAL A 55 14.50 -1.80 -10.86
C VAL A 55 13.60 -2.76 -11.62
N SER A 56 13.87 -4.06 -11.53
CA SER A 56 13.00 -5.06 -12.14
C SER A 56 11.61 -5.06 -11.48
N HIS A 57 10.56 -5.38 -12.23
CA HIS A 57 9.21 -5.47 -11.69
C HIS A 57 9.10 -6.49 -10.55
N GLN A 58 9.86 -7.58 -10.62
CA GLN A 58 9.91 -8.57 -9.55
C GLN A 58 10.47 -7.94 -8.26
N PHE A 59 11.61 -7.25 -8.34
CA PHE A 59 12.22 -6.61 -7.19
C PHE A 59 11.31 -5.51 -6.62
N ALA A 60 10.71 -4.69 -7.48
CA ALA A 60 9.77 -3.66 -7.06
C ALA A 60 8.60 -4.24 -6.25
N LYS A 61 8.00 -5.35 -6.71
CA LYS A 61 6.92 -6.04 -5.98
C LYS A 61 7.36 -6.63 -4.65
N GLU A 62 8.59 -7.11 -4.55
CA GLU A 62 9.16 -7.63 -3.29
C GLU A 62 9.36 -6.51 -2.28
N VAL A 63 9.96 -5.39 -2.70
CA VAL A 63 10.14 -4.19 -1.84
C VAL A 63 8.78 -3.64 -1.39
N LEU A 64 7.85 -3.50 -2.33
CA LEU A 64 6.51 -3.01 -2.07
C LEU A 64 5.74 -3.89 -1.07
N ALA A 65 5.83 -5.21 -1.21
CA ALA A 65 5.27 -6.14 -0.24
C ALA A 65 5.93 -6.00 1.14
N GLY A 66 7.25 -5.84 1.18
CA GLY A 66 7.97 -5.56 2.42
C GLY A 66 7.44 -4.32 3.13
N PHE A 67 7.24 -3.20 2.41
CA PHE A 67 6.66 -1.99 2.99
C PHE A 67 5.22 -2.17 3.45
N ALA A 68 4.37 -2.82 2.65
CA ALA A 68 2.98 -3.10 3.04
C ALA A 68 2.91 -3.97 4.30
N GLY A 69 3.75 -5.00 4.39
CA GLY A 69 3.82 -5.85 5.57
C GLY A 69 4.34 -5.13 6.82
N ALA A 70 5.33 -4.24 6.65
CA ALA A 70 5.83 -3.40 7.73
C ALA A 70 4.77 -2.40 8.24
N GLU A 71 3.93 -1.86 7.37
CA GLU A 71 2.81 -1.00 7.78
C GLU A 71 1.74 -1.77 8.55
N VAL A 72 1.46 -3.04 8.20
CA VAL A 72 0.58 -3.89 9.01
C VAL A 72 1.19 -4.15 10.39
N ASP A 73 2.48 -4.43 10.46
CA ASP A 73 3.18 -4.65 11.74
C ASP A 73 3.10 -3.38 12.62
N LYS A 74 3.35 -2.21 12.04
CA LYS A 74 3.22 -0.90 12.71
C LYS A 74 1.79 -0.62 13.18
N LEU A 75 0.77 -0.94 12.38
CA LEU A 75 -0.63 -0.81 12.79
C LEU A 75 -0.97 -1.74 13.96
N ALA A 76 -0.46 -2.98 13.95
CA ALA A 76 -0.65 -3.92 15.04
C ALA A 76 0.03 -3.43 16.33
N GLU A 77 1.24 -2.88 16.23
CA GLU A 77 1.98 -2.32 17.37
C GLU A 77 1.32 -1.05 17.96
N THR A 78 0.76 -0.19 17.11
CA THR A 78 0.21 1.11 17.53
C THR A 78 -1.26 1.06 17.93
N LYS A 79 -2.05 0.19 17.30
CA LYS A 79 -3.50 0.06 17.55
C LYS A 79 -3.84 -1.15 18.43
N GLY A 80 -2.97 -2.14 18.48
CA GLY A 80 -3.10 -3.37 19.27
C GLY A 80 -3.35 -4.62 18.40
N GLU A 81 -2.68 -5.72 18.72
CA GLU A 81 -2.73 -6.97 17.95
C GLU A 81 -4.11 -7.67 17.99
N ASP A 82 -4.94 -7.39 18.99
CA ASP A 82 -6.25 -8.05 19.18
C ASP A 82 -7.33 -7.62 18.18
N TRP A 83 -7.06 -6.62 17.35
CA TRP A 83 -8.05 -6.05 16.44
C TRP A 83 -8.29 -6.85 15.18
N PHE A 84 -7.25 -7.49 14.67
CA PHE A 84 -7.27 -8.18 13.40
C PHE A 84 -6.29 -9.33 13.43
N ASP A 85 -6.54 -10.33 12.59
CA ASP A 85 -5.56 -11.36 12.34
C ASP A 85 -4.37 -10.74 11.59
N ARG A 86 -3.29 -10.43 12.33
CA ARG A 86 -2.09 -9.76 11.82
C ARG A 86 -1.51 -10.49 10.62
N GLU A 87 -1.34 -11.81 10.72
CA GLU A 87 -0.72 -12.62 9.67
C GLU A 87 -1.59 -12.64 8.41
N LYS A 88 -2.91 -12.81 8.57
CA LYS A 88 -3.85 -12.76 7.45
C LYS A 88 -3.87 -11.37 6.78
N THR A 89 -3.92 -10.33 7.61
CA THR A 89 -3.95 -8.93 7.15
C THR A 89 -2.67 -8.58 6.40
N LYS A 90 -1.51 -9.01 6.92
CA LYS A 90 -0.20 -8.84 6.29
C LYS A 90 -0.14 -9.47 4.90
N ARG A 91 -0.55 -10.73 4.79
CA ARG A 91 -0.62 -11.43 3.49
C ARG A 91 -1.53 -10.72 2.49
N HIS A 92 -2.69 -10.25 2.95
CA HIS A 92 -3.62 -9.48 2.10
C HIS A 92 -3.01 -8.14 1.69
N ALA A 93 -2.34 -7.42 2.60
CA ALA A 93 -1.71 -6.13 2.30
C ALA A 93 -0.62 -6.29 1.24
N GLU A 94 0.25 -7.29 1.41
CA GLU A 94 1.30 -7.63 0.44
C GLU A 94 0.70 -7.96 -0.95
N GLN A 95 -0.37 -8.76 -0.98
CA GLN A 95 -1.03 -9.13 -2.24
C GLN A 95 -1.69 -7.92 -2.92
N GLN A 96 -2.40 -7.10 -2.15
CA GLN A 96 -3.07 -5.91 -2.66
C GLN A 96 -2.04 -4.88 -3.17
N ALA A 97 -0.91 -4.72 -2.48
CA ALA A 97 0.15 -3.83 -2.94
C ALA A 97 0.74 -4.29 -4.28
N LYS A 98 1.07 -5.59 -4.41
CA LYS A 98 1.52 -6.17 -5.69
C LYS A 98 0.49 -6.01 -6.80
N GLN A 99 -0.80 -6.18 -6.49
CA GLN A 99 -1.87 -6.00 -7.47
C GLN A 99 -2.00 -4.54 -7.92
N MET A 100 -1.92 -3.57 -7.00
CA MET A 100 -1.90 -2.15 -7.38
C MET A 100 -0.72 -1.83 -8.29
N TYR A 101 0.43 -2.48 -8.07
CA TYR A 101 1.61 -2.31 -8.91
C TYR A 101 1.40 -2.89 -10.30
N ASP A 102 0.81 -4.09 -10.36
CA ASP A 102 0.45 -4.72 -11.63
C ASP A 102 -0.50 -3.88 -12.46
N GLU A 103 -1.57 -3.39 -11.82
CA GLU A 103 -2.55 -2.52 -12.48
C GLU A 103 -1.91 -1.22 -12.98
N HIS A 104 -1.05 -0.59 -12.19
CA HIS A 104 -0.54 0.74 -12.53
C HIS A 104 0.69 0.74 -13.45
N TYR A 105 1.57 -0.26 -13.32
CA TYR A 105 2.88 -0.25 -14.00
C TYR A 105 3.08 -1.40 -14.98
N ILE A 106 2.38 -2.53 -14.86
CA ILE A 106 2.58 -3.67 -15.77
C ILE A 106 1.52 -3.69 -16.88
N GLN A 107 0.23 -3.63 -16.50
CA GLN A 107 -0.85 -3.74 -17.47
C GLN A 107 -0.87 -2.58 -18.47
N ASP A 108 -0.43 -1.39 -18.06
CA ASP A 108 -0.50 -0.19 -18.88
C ASP A 108 0.77 0.12 -19.72
N GLN A 109 1.93 -0.50 -19.43
CA GLN A 109 3.22 0.10 -19.86
C GLN A 109 4.18 -0.81 -20.65
N GLY A 110 4.01 -2.13 -20.63
CA GLY A 110 4.74 -3.05 -21.53
C GLY A 110 6.28 -3.04 -21.44
N ALA A 111 6.85 -2.44 -20.40
CA ALA A 111 8.29 -2.41 -20.15
C ALA A 111 8.76 -3.59 -19.29
N ASP A 112 10.05 -3.89 -19.35
CA ASP A 112 10.66 -4.99 -18.57
C ASP A 112 11.03 -4.59 -17.14
N GLN A 113 11.02 -3.29 -16.84
CA GLN A 113 11.48 -2.72 -15.58
C GLN A 113 10.68 -1.47 -15.20
N TYR A 114 10.66 -1.16 -13.91
CA TYR A 114 10.19 0.12 -13.40
C TYR A 114 11.32 1.15 -13.42
N ASP A 115 11.06 2.33 -13.99
CA ASP A 115 11.96 3.47 -14.00
C ASP A 115 11.24 4.71 -13.43
N PRO A 116 11.63 5.19 -12.23
CA PRO A 116 10.98 6.33 -11.59
C PRO A 116 11.13 7.65 -12.37
N GLN A 117 12.07 7.73 -13.32
CA GLN A 117 12.27 8.91 -14.18
C GLN A 117 11.37 8.89 -15.42
N GLN A 118 10.92 7.71 -15.84
CA GLN A 118 10.04 7.54 -17.00
C GLN A 118 8.57 7.46 -16.62
N TYR A 119 8.28 7.05 -15.38
CA TYR A 119 6.91 6.85 -14.91
C TYR A 119 6.51 7.92 -13.89
N ASP A 120 5.38 8.56 -14.17
CA ASP A 120 4.72 9.45 -13.23
C ASP A 120 4.22 8.67 -12.00
N GLN A 121 4.18 9.35 -10.85
CA GLN A 121 3.60 8.77 -9.65
C GLN A 121 2.09 8.63 -9.86
N PRO A 122 1.42 7.62 -9.28
CA PRO A 122 -0.02 7.60 -9.28
C PRO A 122 -0.55 8.92 -8.70
N GLN A 123 -1.33 9.68 -9.48
CA GLN A 123 -1.85 11.01 -9.13
C GLN A 123 -2.63 11.05 -7.80
N ARG A 124 -3.06 9.90 -7.31
CA ARG A 124 -3.74 9.73 -6.02
C ARG A 124 -2.78 9.87 -4.84
N LEU A 125 -1.51 9.51 -5.04
CA LEU A 125 -0.47 9.66 -4.04
C LEU A 125 0.05 11.10 -3.96
N GLU A 126 0.08 11.82 -5.08
CA GLU A 126 0.55 13.22 -5.13
C GLU A 126 -0.45 14.19 -4.50
N ARG A 127 -1.74 13.90 -4.57
CA ARG A 127 -2.81 14.80 -4.09
C ARG A 127 -3.05 14.77 -2.58
N ARG A 128 -2.25 14.02 -1.82
CA ARG A 128 -2.42 13.83 -0.38
C ARG A 128 -1.27 14.47 0.39
N ASP A 129 -1.63 15.13 1.49
CA ASP A 129 -0.71 15.40 2.59
C ASP A 129 -0.51 14.09 3.36
N TRP A 130 0.75 13.66 3.49
CA TRP A 130 1.16 12.40 4.12
C TRP A 130 1.68 12.61 5.54
#